data_AF-A0A6P0SY01-F1
#
_entry.id   AF-A0A6P0SY01-F1
#
_cell.length_a   1.000
_cell.length_b   1.000
_cell.length_c   1.000
_cell.angle_alpha   90.00
_cell.angle_beta   90.00
_cell.angle_gamma   90.00
#
_symmetry.space_group_name_H-M   'P 1'
#
loop_
_entity.id
_entity.type
_entity.pdbx_description
1 polymer ?
#
loop_
_entity_poly.entity_id
_entity_poly.type
_entity_poly.pdbx_seq_one_letter_code
_entity_poly.pdbx_strand_id
1 'polypeptide(L)'
;NRYKANELCDKAFPAVGYEQFQHNNVKGTKSPYDGDLVYWSGRNSKLYDNATAEALKKQNHSCGYCGLKFIDEERVHLHHIDGNHGNWKKVNLMVVHQSCHQQLHWSQKDT
;
A
#
# COMPACT_ATOMS: atom_id res chain seq x y z
N ASN A 1 4.18 4.82 -41.37
CA ASN A 1 5.03 5.98 -41.01
C ASN A 1 4.80 6.30 -39.54
N ARG A 2 5.83 6.23 -38.68
CA ARG A 2 5.73 6.45 -37.21
C ARG A 2 5.08 7.78 -36.83
N TYR A 3 5.27 8.82 -37.65
CA TYR A 3 4.73 10.15 -37.38
C TYR A 3 3.19 10.16 -37.44
N LYS A 4 2.62 9.44 -38.41
CA LYS A 4 1.17 9.31 -38.57
C LYS A 4 0.53 8.45 -37.47
N ALA A 5 1.29 7.51 -36.91
CA ALA A 5 0.85 6.71 -35.76
C ALA A 5 0.78 7.57 -34.48
N ASN A 6 1.81 8.39 -34.23
CA ASN A 6 1.82 9.31 -33.09
C ASN A 6 0.68 10.33 -33.19
N GLU A 7 0.46 10.92 -34.38
CA GLU A 7 -0.62 11.89 -34.62
C GLU A 7 -2.02 11.29 -34.33
N LEU A 8 -2.25 10.03 -34.70
CA LEU A 8 -3.50 9.33 -34.38
C LEU A 8 -3.64 9.05 -32.89
N CYS A 9 -2.55 8.70 -32.19
CA CYS A 9 -2.55 8.52 -30.73
C CYS A 9 -2.89 9.82 -30.01
N ASP A 10 -2.26 10.94 -30.37
CA ASP A 10 -2.52 12.24 -29.73
C ASP A 10 -3.97 12.70 -29.95
N LYS A 11 -4.53 12.42 -31.14
CA LYS A 11 -5.93 12.73 -31.46
C LYS A 11 -6.92 11.83 -30.70
N ALA A 12 -6.59 10.56 -30.50
CA ALA A 12 -7.44 9.60 -29.80
C ALA A 12 -7.39 9.76 -28.27
N PHE A 13 -6.24 10.19 -27.72
CA PHE A 13 -5.99 10.35 -26.29
C PHE A 13 -5.52 11.78 -25.99
N PRO A 14 -6.39 12.79 -26.12
CA PRO A 14 -6.02 14.18 -25.86
C PRO A 14 -5.68 14.39 -24.38
N ALA A 15 -4.75 15.29 -24.10
CA ALA A 15 -4.45 15.70 -22.74
C ALA A 15 -5.67 16.35 -22.10
N VAL A 16 -6.16 15.77 -21.00
CA VAL A 16 -7.27 16.30 -20.20
C VAL A 16 -6.73 16.99 -18.96
N GLY A 17 -7.34 18.12 -18.57
CA GLY A 17 -6.94 18.91 -17.39
C GLY A 17 -7.36 18.32 -16.04
N TYR A 18 -7.91 17.11 -16.04
CA TYR A 18 -8.31 16.39 -14.84
C TYR A 18 -7.85 14.94 -14.94
N GLU A 19 -7.47 14.37 -13.81
CA GLU A 19 -7.18 12.93 -13.72
C GLU A 19 -8.42 12.23 -13.16
N GLN A 20 -9.01 11.31 -13.93
CA GLN A 20 -10.00 10.35 -13.41
C GLN A 20 -9.32 8.98 -13.29
N PHE A 21 -9.46 8.35 -12.14
CA PHE A 21 -8.83 7.06 -11.77
C PHE A 21 -7.30 7.13 -11.65
N GLN A 22 -6.78 7.85 -10.64
CA GLN A 22 -5.37 7.80 -10.22
C GLN A 22 -4.99 6.37 -9.77
N HIS A 23 -4.74 5.50 -10.73
CA HIS A 23 -4.04 4.25 -10.49
C HIS A 23 -2.54 4.55 -10.58
N ASN A 24 -1.76 4.07 -9.61
CA ASN A 24 -0.32 4.05 -9.79
C ASN A 24 -0.02 3.17 -11.01
N ASN A 25 0.80 3.63 -11.96
CA ASN A 25 1.20 2.80 -13.10
C ASN A 25 2.28 1.79 -12.71
N VAL A 26 2.26 0.60 -13.30
CA VAL A 26 3.35 -0.38 -13.14
C VAL A 26 4.57 0.14 -13.91
N LYS A 27 5.76 0.04 -13.32
CA LYS A 27 6.99 0.58 -13.93
C LYS A 27 7.48 -0.37 -15.03
N GLY A 28 7.40 0.05 -16.29
CA GLY A 28 8.03 -0.65 -17.42
C GLY A 28 7.64 -2.13 -17.50
N THR A 29 8.63 -3.02 -17.43
CA THR A 29 8.47 -4.48 -17.54
C THR A 29 8.29 -5.20 -16.21
N LYS A 30 7.94 -4.48 -15.13
CA LYS A 30 7.72 -5.08 -13.81
C LYS A 30 6.55 -6.06 -13.82
N SER A 31 6.72 -7.18 -13.11
CA SER A 31 5.69 -8.22 -12.92
C SER A 31 5.52 -8.52 -11.44
N PRO A 32 4.29 -8.72 -10.91
CA PRO A 32 4.10 -9.13 -9.52
C PRO A 32 4.88 -10.39 -9.12
N TYR A 33 5.28 -11.18 -10.11
CA TYR A 33 6.03 -12.43 -9.96
C TYR A 33 7.54 -12.27 -10.26
N ASP A 34 8.06 -11.04 -10.43
CA ASP A 34 9.48 -10.80 -10.74
C ASP A 34 10.40 -10.82 -9.51
N GLY A 35 9.84 -11.02 -8.31
CA GLY A 35 10.59 -11.08 -7.06
C GLY A 35 11.04 -9.73 -6.51
N ASP A 36 10.68 -8.60 -7.14
CA ASP A 36 11.00 -7.26 -6.61
C ASP A 36 10.03 -6.84 -5.50
N LEU A 37 10.18 -7.50 -4.34
CA LEU A 37 9.33 -7.28 -3.18
C LEU A 37 9.36 -5.82 -2.68
N VAL A 38 10.48 -5.13 -2.87
CA VAL A 38 10.64 -3.73 -2.46
C VAL A 38 9.78 -2.82 -3.33
N TYR A 39 9.84 -3.00 -4.66
CA TYR A 39 8.99 -2.24 -5.59
C TYR A 39 7.50 -2.50 -5.32
N TRP A 40 7.10 -3.77 -5.24
CA TRP A 40 5.70 -4.14 -5.05
C TRP A 40 5.17 -3.68 -3.70
N SER A 41 5.96 -3.80 -2.64
CA SER A 41 5.55 -3.34 -1.32
C SER A 41 5.42 -1.82 -1.21
N GLY A 42 6.37 -1.08 -1.77
CA GLY A 42 6.29 0.37 -1.85
C GLY A 42 5.10 0.85 -2.69
N ARG A 43 4.76 0.12 -3.75
CA ARG A 43 3.61 0.40 -4.61
C ARG A 43 2.29 0.14 -3.89
N ASN A 44 2.12 -1.03 -3.28
CA ASN A 44 0.90 -1.38 -2.51
C ASN A 44 0.67 -0.40 -1.37
N SER A 45 1.73 0.08 -0.74
CA SER A 45 1.64 1.06 0.33
C SER A 45 1.06 2.42 -0.09
N LYS A 46 1.12 2.77 -1.39
CA LYS A 46 0.54 4.03 -1.90
C LYS A 46 -0.98 3.99 -2.04
N LEU A 47 -1.59 2.82 -1.85
CA LEU A 47 -3.05 2.67 -1.82
C LEU A 47 -3.66 3.18 -0.51
N TYR A 48 -2.83 3.48 0.48
CA TYR A 48 -3.25 3.92 1.81
C TYR A 48 -2.87 5.39 2.01
N ASP A 49 -3.69 6.10 2.78
CA ASP A 49 -3.50 7.51 3.12
C ASP A 49 -3.42 7.72 4.64
N ASN A 50 -3.35 8.98 5.07
CA ASN A 50 -3.44 9.41 6.47
C ASN A 50 -2.47 8.66 7.41
N ALA A 51 -2.93 8.28 8.60
CA ALA A 51 -2.12 7.62 9.62
C ALA A 51 -1.54 6.28 9.16
N THR A 52 -2.26 5.55 8.29
CA THR A 52 -1.79 4.28 7.72
C THR A 52 -0.60 4.51 6.80
N ALA A 53 -0.64 5.53 5.94
CA ALA A 53 0.49 5.88 5.08
C ALA A 53 1.74 6.31 5.87
N GLU A 54 1.56 7.07 6.95
CA GLU A 54 2.65 7.46 7.84
C GLU A 54 3.28 6.26 8.54
N ALA A 55 2.45 5.36 9.07
CA ALA A 55 2.91 4.14 9.73
C ALA A 55 3.60 3.17 8.75
N LEU A 56 3.10 3.05 7.51
CA LEU A 56 3.75 2.28 6.45
C LEU A 56 5.17 2.78 6.16
N LYS A 57 5.35 4.11 6.02
CA LYS A 57 6.68 4.70 5.83
C LYS A 57 7.59 4.45 7.04
N LYS A 58 7.08 4.67 8.26
CA LYS A 58 7.81 4.44 9.51
C LYS A 58 8.30 2.99 9.63
N GLN A 59 7.49 2.02 9.20
CA GLN A 59 7.83 0.60 9.26
C GLN A 59 8.51 0.06 8.01
N ASN A 60 8.99 0.95 7.13
CA ASN A 60 9.62 0.56 5.87
C ASN A 60 8.77 -0.43 5.06
N HIS A 61 7.44 -0.24 5.04
CA HIS A 61 6.50 -1.11 4.33
C HIS A 61 6.51 -2.58 4.79
N SER A 62 6.90 -2.83 6.05
CA SER A 62 6.85 -4.13 6.70
C SER A 62 5.77 -4.17 7.79
N CYS A 63 5.16 -5.34 7.99
CA CYS A 63 4.26 -5.62 9.10
C CYS A 63 4.99 -5.51 10.44
N GLY A 64 4.41 -4.76 11.39
CA GLY A 64 4.99 -4.55 12.71
C GLY A 64 4.92 -5.78 13.63
N TYR A 65 4.14 -6.80 13.25
CA TYR A 65 4.01 -8.06 13.99
C TYR A 65 4.93 -9.15 13.44
N CYS A 66 4.83 -9.50 12.15
CA CYS A 66 5.60 -10.60 11.55
C CYS A 66 6.87 -10.16 10.80
N GLY A 67 7.09 -8.86 10.59
CA GLY A 67 8.26 -8.31 9.89
C GLY A 67 8.25 -8.42 8.36
N LEU A 68 7.34 -9.23 7.79
CA LEU A 68 7.22 -9.44 6.34
C LEU A 68 6.71 -8.17 5.62
N LYS A 69 7.09 -8.02 4.35
CA LYS A 69 6.68 -6.90 3.49
C LYS A 69 5.22 -7.05 3.06
N PHE A 70 4.53 -5.92 2.90
CA PHE A 70 3.18 -5.89 2.33
C PHE A 70 3.23 -6.05 0.81
N ILE A 71 3.29 -7.28 0.30
CA ILE A 71 3.48 -7.57 -1.13
C ILE A 71 2.26 -8.19 -1.79
N ASP A 72 1.36 -8.78 -1.00
CA ASP A 72 0.23 -9.56 -1.48
C ASP A 72 -1.07 -8.73 -1.50
N GLU A 73 -2.16 -9.34 -1.97
CA GLU A 73 -3.52 -8.78 -1.90
C GLU A 73 -4.05 -8.62 -0.46
N GLU A 74 -3.30 -9.08 0.54
CA GLU A 74 -3.67 -8.93 1.93
C GLU A 74 -3.72 -7.45 2.35
N ARG A 75 -4.84 -7.08 2.99
CA ARG A 75 -5.07 -5.71 3.44
C ARG A 75 -4.13 -5.33 4.58
N VAL A 76 -3.69 -4.07 4.55
CA VAL A 76 -2.95 -3.43 5.65
C VAL A 76 -3.97 -2.89 6.65
N HIS A 77 -3.86 -3.31 7.90
CA HIS A 77 -4.64 -2.80 9.00
C HIS A 77 -3.79 -1.92 9.92
N LEU A 78 -4.43 -0.91 10.50
CA LEU A 78 -3.82 -0.03 11.51
C LEU A 78 -4.19 -0.54 12.90
N HIS A 79 -3.17 -0.88 13.68
CA HIS A 79 -3.29 -1.41 15.03
C HIS A 79 -2.88 -0.36 16.06
N HIS A 80 -3.68 -0.26 17.14
CA HIS A 80 -3.37 0.54 18.31
C HIS A 80 -2.64 -0.34 19.33
N ILE A 81 -1.36 -0.07 19.58
CA ILE A 81 -0.47 -0.91 20.40
C ILE A 81 -0.99 -1.02 21.84
N ASP A 82 -1.54 0.06 22.39
CA ASP A 82 -2.13 0.09 23.74
C ASP A 82 -3.57 -0.44 23.82
N GLY A 83 -4.16 -0.87 22.70
CA GLY A 83 -5.57 -1.28 22.61
C GLY A 83 -6.59 -0.14 22.72
N ASN A 84 -6.16 1.09 23.02
CA ASN A 84 -7.02 2.26 23.12
C ASN A 84 -7.21 2.88 21.72
N HIS A 85 -8.37 2.63 21.13
CA HIS A 85 -8.75 3.11 19.80
C HIS A 85 -8.98 4.64 19.73
N GLY A 86 -8.90 5.34 20.87
CA GLY A 86 -8.87 6.80 20.93
C GLY A 86 -7.47 7.41 20.92
N ASN A 87 -6.41 6.62 21.10
CA ASN A 87 -5.03 7.12 21.16
C ASN A 87 -4.33 7.08 19.79
N TRP A 88 -4.59 8.12 18.99
CA TRP A 88 -4.05 8.28 17.64
C TRP A 88 -2.61 8.82 17.56
N LYS A 89 -1.84 8.78 18.66
CA LYS A 89 -0.43 9.20 18.64
C LYS A 89 0.36 8.28 17.69
N LYS A 90 1.17 8.85 16.79
CA LYS A 90 1.97 8.10 15.80
C LYS A 90 2.88 7.00 16.39
N VAL A 91 3.27 7.15 17.66
CA VAL A 91 4.05 6.13 18.39
C VAL A 91 3.22 4.93 18.80
N ASN A 92 1.90 5.10 18.98
CA ASN A 92 0.94 4.08 19.37
C ASN A 92 0.33 3.33 18.17
N LEU A 93 0.59 3.81 16.95
CA LEU A 93 0.05 3.23 15.74
C LEU A 93 1.08 2.33 15.06
N MET A 94 0.64 1.14 14.66
CA MET A 94 1.43 0.13 13.97
C MET A 94 0.63 -0.42 12.79
N VAL A 95 1.24 -0.57 11.62
CA VAL A 95 0.58 -1.28 10.51
C VAL A 95 0.91 -2.76 10.54
N VAL A 96 -0.10 -3.58 10.32
CA VAL A 96 -0.01 -5.05 10.35
C VAL A 96 -0.82 -5.64 9.20
N HIS A 97 -0.50 -6.88 8.84
CA HIS A 97 -1.37 -7.66 7.96
C HIS A 97 -2.74 -7.87 8.62
N GLN A 98 -3.80 -8.01 7.82
CA GLN A 98 -5.14 -8.35 8.34
C GLN A 98 -5.12 -9.62 9.21
N SER A 99 -4.42 -10.67 8.77
CA SER A 99 -4.27 -11.92 9.53
C SER A 99 -3.50 -11.72 10.84
N CYS A 100 -2.39 -10.97 10.81
CA CYS A 100 -1.64 -10.60 12.01
C CYS A 100 -2.49 -9.77 12.99
N HIS A 101 -3.31 -8.87 12.48
CA HIS A 101 -4.24 -8.08 13.29
C HIS A 101 -5.24 -8.99 14.03
N GLN A 102 -5.75 -10.01 13.33
CA GLN A 102 -6.66 -10.97 13.92
C GLN A 102 -5.97 -11.79 15.03
N GLN A 103 -4.73 -12.22 14.82
CA GLN A 103 -3.93 -12.94 15.83
C GLN A 103 -3.66 -12.09 17.08
N LEU A 104 -3.33 -10.81 16.89
CA LEU A 104 -3.12 -9.86 17.99
C LEU A 104 -4.37 -9.69 18.86
N HIS A 105 -5.57 -9.71 18.27
CA HIS A 105 -6.83 -9.57 19.01
C HIS A 105 -7.43 -10.89 19.50
N TRP A 106 -7.09 -12.03 18.91
CA TRP A 106 -7.48 -13.34 19.41
C TRP A 106 -6.71 -13.74 20.66
N SER A 107 -5.40 -13.53 20.69
CA SER A 107 -4.55 -13.87 21.84
C SER A 107 -4.87 -13.10 23.12
N GLN A 108 -5.64 -12.01 23.03
CA GLN A 108 -6.05 -11.20 24.19
C GLN A 108 -7.39 -11.62 24.80
N LYS A 109 -8.14 -12.55 24.20
CA LYS A 109 -9.47 -12.97 24.69
C LYS A 109 -9.43 -14.13 25.70
N ASP A 110 -8.26 -14.70 25.96
CA ASP A 110 -8.10 -15.91 26.80
C ASP A 110 -7.49 -15.64 28.19
N THR A 111 -7.63 -14.42 28.73
CA THR A 111 -7.28 -14.06 30.12
C THR A 111 -8.37 -13.24 30.75
#